data_AF-A0A7X2T070-F1
#
_entry.id   AF-A0A7X2T070-F1
#
_cell.length_a   1.000
_cell.length_b   1.000
_cell.length_c   1.000
_cell.angle_alpha   90.00
_cell.angle_beta   90.00
_cell.angle_gamma   90.00
#
_symmetry.space_group_name_H-M   'P 1'
#
loop_
_entity.id
_entity.type
_entity.pdbx_description
1 polymer ?
#
loop_
_entity_poly.entity_id
_entity_poly.type
_entity_poly.pdbx_seq_one_letter_code
_entity_poly.pdbx_strand_id
1 'polypeptide(L)'
;MTVGENIRRIRQERGLTLKQLGDMVGVSEAYIRAYETGRRNPKIKSLEAIAQALAVNVEVLTNSEFDGIKAMHRLFQVFRQYYGQLFEYQDKDGNDMVGISFGTLALMNSWLDRYNQYMQEVEECNKIKDVKKRREALLKSEADFNLWMDIYPESEPFPMNLQIQKTHDEFMDKIGLEPKE
;
A
#
# COMPACT_ATOMS: atom_id res chain seq x y z
N MET A 1 -7.70 12.62 -0.73
CA MET A 1 -8.34 12.14 -1.97
C MET A 1 -9.60 11.41 -1.58
N THR A 2 -10.69 11.49 -2.33
CA THR A 2 -11.90 10.70 -2.05
C THR A 2 -11.76 9.26 -2.56
N VAL A 3 -12.65 8.37 -2.14
CA VAL A 3 -12.74 7.00 -2.66
C VAL A 3 -12.83 6.98 -4.19
N GLY A 4 -13.66 7.86 -4.76
CA GLY A 4 -13.81 7.99 -6.20
C GLY A 4 -12.51 8.45 -6.90
N GLU A 5 -11.77 9.37 -6.27
CA GLU A 5 -10.48 9.83 -6.78
C GLU A 5 -9.42 8.71 -6.76
N ASN A 6 -9.39 7.87 -5.72
CA ASN A 6 -8.49 6.72 -5.64
C ASN A 6 -8.82 5.68 -6.72
N ILE A 7 -10.11 5.34 -6.90
CA ILE A 7 -10.56 4.43 -7.98
C ILE A 7 -10.10 4.98 -9.35
N ARG A 8 -10.33 6.27 -9.60
CA ARG A 8 -9.94 6.91 -10.86
C ARG A 8 -8.43 6.88 -11.08
N ARG A 9 -7.65 7.23 -10.06
CA ARG A 9 -6.18 7.26 -10.12
C ARG A 9 -5.65 5.88 -10.53
N ILE A 10 -6.00 4.85 -9.78
CA ILE A 10 -5.50 3.48 -10.00
C ILE A 10 -5.98 2.94 -11.35
N ARG A 11 -7.23 3.20 -11.74
CA ARG A 11 -7.73 2.83 -13.07
C ARG A 11 -6.88 3.43 -14.19
N GLN A 12 -6.52 4.71 -14.06
CA GLN A 12 -5.69 5.41 -15.06
C GLN A 12 -4.26 4.89 -15.09
N GLU A 13 -3.66 4.62 -13.93
CA GLU A 13 -2.33 3.99 -13.82
C GLU A 13 -2.30 2.60 -14.48
N ARG A 14 -3.40 1.85 -14.39
CA ARG A 14 -3.59 0.56 -15.06
C ARG A 14 -3.93 0.66 -16.55
N GLY A 15 -4.05 1.88 -17.10
CA GLY A 15 -4.42 2.11 -18.50
C GLY A 15 -5.83 1.66 -18.88
N LEU A 16 -6.73 1.47 -17.90
CA LEU A 16 -8.08 0.97 -18.13
C LEU A 16 -9.04 2.11 -18.48
N THR A 17 -9.93 1.88 -19.44
CA THR A 17 -11.08 2.75 -19.70
C THR A 17 -12.18 2.53 -18.66
N LEU A 18 -13.09 3.50 -18.50
CA LEU A 18 -14.27 3.36 -17.63
C LEU A 18 -15.11 2.13 -18.01
N LYS A 19 -15.23 1.84 -19.31
CA LYS A 19 -15.97 0.69 -19.83
C LYS A 19 -15.30 -0.62 -19.44
N GLN A 20 -13.98 -0.73 -19.64
CA GLN A 20 -13.23 -1.93 -19.25
C GLN A 20 -13.35 -2.21 -17.75
N LEU A 21 -13.20 -1.20 -16.89
CA LEU A 21 -13.41 -1.41 -15.45
C LEU A 21 -14.85 -1.82 -15.14
N GLY A 22 -15.84 -1.23 -15.81
CA GLY A 22 -17.24 -1.62 -15.68
C GLY A 22 -17.48 -3.08 -16.04
N ASP A 23 -16.94 -3.52 -17.19
CA ASP A 23 -17.04 -4.89 -17.67
C ASP A 23 -16.38 -5.89 -16.69
N MET A 24 -15.24 -5.54 -16.11
CA MET A 24 -14.54 -6.35 -15.10
C MET A 24 -15.32 -6.49 -13.78
N VAL A 25 -16.01 -5.41 -13.36
CA VAL A 25 -16.77 -5.37 -12.10
C VAL A 25 -18.22 -5.88 -12.29
N GLY A 26 -18.70 -5.97 -13.52
CA GLY A 26 -20.09 -6.33 -13.84
C GLY A 26 -21.08 -5.17 -13.70
N VAL A 27 -20.64 -3.93 -13.94
CA VAL A 27 -21.48 -2.71 -13.87
C VAL A 27 -21.30 -1.83 -15.11
N SER A 28 -22.23 -0.92 -15.37
CA SER A 28 -22.12 -0.03 -16.55
C SER A 28 -21.01 1.01 -16.42
N GLU A 29 -20.50 1.51 -17.55
CA GLU A 29 -19.56 2.63 -17.61
C GLU A 29 -20.06 3.85 -16.80
N ALA A 30 -21.36 4.15 -16.94
CA ALA A 30 -22.00 5.25 -16.20
C ALA A 30 -21.96 5.05 -14.68
N TYR A 31 -22.00 3.79 -14.21
CA TYR A 31 -21.88 3.44 -12.80
C TYR A 31 -20.47 3.71 -12.28
N ILE A 32 -19.44 3.26 -13.00
CA ILE A 32 -18.04 3.54 -12.66
C ILE A 32 -17.80 5.05 -12.63
N ARG A 33 -18.29 5.78 -13.64
CA ARG A 33 -18.19 7.24 -13.67
C ARG A 33 -18.87 7.90 -12.47
N ALA A 34 -20.02 7.39 -12.04
CA ALA A 34 -20.71 7.91 -10.86
C ALA A 34 -19.90 7.69 -9.57
N TYR A 35 -19.19 6.57 -9.46
CA TYR A 35 -18.25 6.32 -8.36
C TYR A 35 -17.05 7.28 -8.40
N GLU A 36 -16.36 7.37 -9.55
CA GLU A 36 -15.15 8.20 -9.70
C GLU A 36 -15.40 9.70 -9.50
N THR A 37 -16.63 10.16 -9.74
CA THR A 37 -17.02 11.57 -9.56
C THR A 37 -17.62 11.87 -8.19
N GLY A 38 -17.72 10.88 -7.30
CA GLY A 38 -18.34 11.05 -5.98
C GLY A 38 -19.86 11.25 -6.01
N ARG A 39 -20.50 11.18 -7.20
CA ARG A 39 -21.97 11.24 -7.32
C ARG A 39 -22.65 10.05 -6.65
N ARG A 40 -21.90 8.96 -6.45
CA ARG A 40 -22.35 7.79 -5.73
C ARG A 40 -21.20 7.22 -4.90
N ASN A 41 -21.52 6.80 -3.67
CA ASN A 41 -20.58 6.03 -2.85
C ASN A 41 -20.77 4.53 -3.11
N PRO A 42 -19.70 3.79 -3.46
CA PRO A 42 -19.75 2.34 -3.57
C PRO A 42 -19.98 1.70 -2.20
N LYS A 43 -20.81 0.65 -2.15
CA LYS A 43 -20.95 -0.18 -0.95
C LYS A 43 -19.71 -1.05 -0.79
N ILE A 44 -19.47 -1.60 0.41
CA ILE A 44 -18.33 -2.49 0.70
C ILE A 44 -18.16 -3.58 -0.38
N LYS A 45 -19.23 -4.31 -0.72
CA LYS A 45 -19.18 -5.34 -1.78
C LYS A 45 -18.75 -4.80 -3.15
N SER A 46 -19.17 -3.58 -3.50
CA SER A 46 -18.76 -2.95 -4.75
C SER A 46 -17.32 -2.48 -4.68
N LEU A 47 -16.87 -2.00 -3.51
CA LEU A 47 -15.47 -1.63 -3.27
C LEU A 47 -14.55 -2.83 -3.39
N GLU A 48 -14.91 -3.97 -2.78
CA GLU A 48 -14.16 -5.22 -2.91
C GLU A 48 -14.06 -5.68 -4.37
N ALA A 49 -15.17 -5.65 -5.10
CA ALA A 49 -15.17 -6.02 -6.53
C ALA A 49 -14.31 -5.07 -7.38
N ILE A 50 -14.36 -3.76 -7.10
CA ILE A 50 -13.52 -2.78 -7.78
C ILE A 50 -12.04 -2.97 -7.42
N ALA A 51 -11.73 -3.22 -6.15
CA ALA A 51 -10.37 -3.47 -5.66
C ALA A 51 -9.79 -4.72 -6.31
N GLN A 52 -10.58 -5.79 -6.38
CA GLN A 52 -10.20 -7.02 -7.06
C GLN A 52 -9.99 -6.80 -8.57
N ALA A 53 -10.89 -6.08 -9.24
CA ALA A 53 -10.72 -5.75 -10.67
C ALA A 53 -9.48 -4.87 -10.92
N LEU A 54 -9.14 -4.01 -9.98
CA LEU A 54 -7.95 -3.16 -10.04
C LEU A 54 -6.69 -3.81 -9.48
N ALA A 55 -6.78 -5.05 -8.96
CA ALA A 55 -5.67 -5.79 -8.35
C ALA A 55 -4.94 -4.96 -7.26
N VAL A 56 -5.73 -4.36 -6.37
CA VAL A 56 -5.25 -3.59 -5.20
C VAL A 56 -5.96 -4.04 -3.94
N ASN A 57 -5.37 -3.76 -2.79
CA ASN A 57 -6.08 -3.92 -1.52
C ASN A 57 -7.24 -2.91 -1.45
N VAL A 58 -8.40 -3.32 -0.94
CA VAL A 58 -9.58 -2.45 -0.80
C VAL A 58 -9.29 -1.20 0.04
N GLU A 59 -8.37 -1.32 1.01
CA GLU A 59 -7.92 -0.20 1.84
C GLU A 59 -7.31 0.94 1.02
N VAL A 60 -6.67 0.64 -0.11
CA VAL A 60 -6.13 1.66 -1.03
C VAL A 60 -7.25 2.51 -1.63
N LEU A 61 -8.43 1.92 -1.85
CA LEU A 61 -9.60 2.63 -2.34
C LEU A 61 -10.27 3.46 -1.23
N THR A 62 -10.37 2.91 -0.02
CA THR A 62 -11.11 3.50 1.10
C THR A 62 -10.31 4.51 1.92
N ASN A 63 -9.02 4.71 1.62
CA ASN A 63 -8.13 5.63 2.34
C ASN A 63 -8.44 7.12 2.08
N SER A 64 -9.73 7.50 2.13
CA SER A 64 -10.18 8.82 1.71
C SER A 64 -10.02 9.94 2.75
N GLU A 65 -9.60 9.59 3.96
CA GLU A 65 -9.16 10.55 4.98
C GLU A 65 -8.04 9.89 5.78
N PHE A 66 -6.79 10.24 5.45
CA PHE A 66 -5.65 9.89 6.28
C PHE A 66 -5.80 10.63 7.61
N ASP A 67 -6.43 9.97 8.57
CA ASP A 67 -6.53 10.40 9.95
C ASP A 67 -5.30 9.88 10.68
N GLY A 68 -4.40 10.80 11.08
CA GLY A 68 -3.19 10.45 11.80
C GLY A 68 -3.47 9.63 13.06
N ILE A 69 -4.63 9.81 13.71
CA ILE A 69 -5.03 9.00 14.86
C ILE A 69 -5.28 7.56 14.42
N LYS A 70 -6.07 7.33 13.36
CA LYS A 70 -6.29 5.98 12.81
C LYS A 70 -4.98 5.33 12.37
N ALA A 71 -4.08 6.08 11.75
CA ALA A 71 -2.76 5.58 11.36
C ALA A 71 -1.95 5.12 12.59
N MET A 72 -1.92 5.89 13.67
CA MET A 72 -1.27 5.49 14.92
C MET A 72 -1.93 4.27 15.55
N HIS A 73 -3.26 4.18 15.53
CA HIS A 73 -3.97 2.99 16.02
C HIS A 73 -3.60 1.73 15.22
N ARG A 74 -3.47 1.83 13.89
CA ARG A 74 -2.96 0.72 13.05
C ARG A 74 -1.53 0.37 13.43
N LEU A 75 -0.65 1.36 13.61
CA LEU A 75 0.73 1.11 14.07
C LEU A 75 0.76 0.40 15.43
N PHE A 76 -0.09 0.79 16.38
CA PHE A 76 -0.20 0.13 17.69
C PHE A 76 -0.74 -1.30 17.60
N GLN A 77 -1.62 -1.59 16.64
CA GLN A 77 -2.06 -2.96 16.37
C GLN A 77 -0.87 -3.82 15.91
N VAL A 78 -0.13 -3.34 14.90
CA VAL A 78 1.08 -4.02 14.40
C VAL A 78 2.10 -4.19 15.52
N PHE A 79 2.37 -3.15 16.31
CA PHE A 79 3.31 -3.20 17.43
C PHE A 79 2.95 -4.28 18.45
N ARG A 80 1.68 -4.38 18.84
CA ARG A 80 1.24 -5.40 19.81
C ARG A 80 1.22 -6.81 19.23
N GLN A 81 0.80 -6.96 17.98
CA GLN A 81 0.65 -8.27 17.34
C GLN A 81 2.01 -8.89 16.97
N TYR A 82 3.00 -8.07 16.61
CA TYR A 82 4.29 -8.54 16.10
C TYR A 82 5.45 -8.27 17.06
N TYR A 83 5.16 -8.26 18.36
CA TYR A 83 6.14 -8.12 19.44
C TYR A 83 7.09 -6.94 19.21
N GLY A 84 6.50 -5.78 18.94
CA GLY A 84 7.23 -4.57 18.63
C GLY A 84 8.14 -4.12 19.77
N GLN A 85 9.28 -3.55 19.43
CA GLN A 85 10.22 -2.95 20.38
C GLN A 85 10.62 -1.56 19.91
N LEU A 86 10.81 -0.64 20.86
CA LEU A 86 11.32 0.71 20.61
C LEU A 86 12.74 0.81 21.10
N PHE A 87 13.58 1.54 20.36
CA PHE A 87 14.97 1.80 20.72
C PHE A 87 15.39 3.18 20.23
N GLU A 88 16.35 3.79 20.92
CA GLU A 88 16.98 5.03 20.48
C GLU A 88 18.06 4.71 19.43
N TYR A 89 18.20 5.58 18.43
CA TYR A 89 19.18 5.46 17.36
C TYR A 89 19.63 6.85 16.91
N GLN A 90 20.86 6.97 16.42
CA GLN A 90 21.33 8.20 15.76
C GLN A 90 21.55 7.94 14.28
N ASP A 91 20.97 8.78 13.43
CA ASP A 91 21.21 8.67 11.99
C ASP A 91 22.65 9.04 11.61
N LYS A 92 22.97 8.90 10.32
CA LYS A 92 24.30 9.21 9.77
C LYS A 92 24.75 10.67 9.98
N ASP A 93 23.81 11.57 10.24
CA ASP A 93 24.04 13.00 10.45
C ASP A 93 24.05 13.35 11.96
N GLY A 94 23.88 12.36 12.84
CA GLY A 94 23.89 12.51 14.29
C GLY A 94 22.56 12.96 14.89
N ASN A 95 21.46 12.91 14.13
CA ASN A 95 20.14 13.27 14.65
C ASN A 95 19.57 12.12 15.50
N ASP A 96 18.98 12.46 16.65
CA ASP A 96 18.31 11.48 17.51
C ASP A 96 17.00 11.00 16.86
N MET A 97 16.85 9.69 16.81
CA MET A 97 15.74 8.98 16.19
C MET A 97 15.19 7.93 17.13
N VAL A 98 13.91 7.58 16.94
CA VAL A 98 13.30 6.42 17.58
C VAL A 98 13.15 5.33 16.52
N GLY A 99 13.84 4.21 16.73
CA GLY A 99 13.67 3.00 15.96
C GLY A 99 12.54 2.15 16.51
N ILE A 100 11.83 1.48 15.60
CA ILE A 100 10.83 0.46 15.91
C ILE A 100 11.24 -0.83 15.20
N SER A 101 11.29 -1.94 15.92
CA SER A 101 11.53 -3.28 15.36
C SER A 101 10.34 -4.18 15.66
N PHE A 102 10.18 -5.23 14.85
CA PHE A 102 9.12 -6.24 15.00
C PHE A 102 9.76 -7.63 14.93
N GLY A 103 9.30 -8.56 15.76
CA GLY A 103 9.99 -9.85 15.97
C GLY A 103 9.99 -10.77 14.75
N THR A 104 8.90 -10.81 13.99
CA THR A 104 8.75 -11.65 12.79
C THR A 104 7.72 -11.08 11.84
N LEU A 105 8.19 -10.27 10.89
CA LEU A 105 7.40 -9.87 9.73
C LEU A 105 8.20 -10.22 8.49
N ALA A 106 8.06 -11.45 7.99
CA ALA A 106 8.70 -11.86 6.74
C ALA A 106 8.36 -10.90 5.58
N LEU A 107 7.15 -10.33 5.62
CA LEU A 107 6.68 -9.30 4.69
C LEU A 107 7.47 -7.99 4.79
N MET A 108 8.02 -7.64 5.96
CA MET A 108 8.87 -6.45 6.10
C MET A 108 10.21 -6.62 5.39
N ASN A 109 10.72 -7.84 5.21
CA ASN A 109 11.94 -8.05 4.45
C ASN A 109 11.76 -7.70 2.98
N SER A 110 10.66 -8.15 2.37
CA SER A 110 10.34 -7.81 0.98
C SER A 110 10.11 -6.32 0.79
N TRP A 111 9.46 -5.65 1.76
CA TRP A 111 9.31 -4.20 1.73
C TRP A 111 10.65 -3.47 1.89
N LEU A 112 11.52 -3.92 2.81
CA LEU A 112 12.86 -3.37 3.00
C LEU A 112 13.71 -3.53 1.73
N ASP A 113 13.69 -4.70 1.11
CA ASP A 113 14.40 -4.98 -0.14
C ASP A 113 13.91 -4.07 -1.27
N ARG A 114 12.58 -3.94 -1.42
CA ARG A 114 11.99 -3.04 -2.41
C ARG A 114 12.36 -1.57 -2.13
N TYR A 115 12.34 -1.15 -0.86
CA TYR A 115 12.73 0.21 -0.47
C TYR A 115 14.20 0.49 -0.76
N ASN A 116 15.09 -0.46 -0.48
CA ASN A 116 16.51 -0.34 -0.80
C ASN A 116 16.73 -0.19 -2.31
N GLN A 117 16.01 -0.95 -3.13
CA GLN A 117 16.02 -0.78 -4.59
C GLN A 117 15.53 0.60 -5.01
N TYR A 118 14.42 1.07 -4.44
CA TYR A 118 13.89 2.41 -4.70
C TYR A 118 14.92 3.51 -4.36
N MET A 119 15.62 3.39 -3.24
CA MET A 119 16.67 4.34 -2.86
C MET A 119 17.85 4.36 -3.84
N GLN A 120 18.22 3.19 -4.39
CA GLN A 120 19.23 3.11 -5.45
C GLN A 120 18.73 3.78 -6.75
N GLU A 121 17.49 3.52 -7.15
CA GLU A 121 16.87 4.17 -8.31
C GLU A 121 16.86 5.71 -8.17
N VAL A 122 16.53 6.21 -6.98
CA VAL A 122 16.57 7.65 -6.66
C VAL A 122 17.98 8.21 -6.77
N GLU A 123 18.99 7.49 -6.28
CA GLU A 123 20.40 7.88 -6.42
C GLU A 123 20.82 7.98 -7.88
N GLU A 124 20.47 6.99 -8.70
CA GLU A 124 20.73 6.99 -10.15
C GLU A 124 20.00 8.14 -10.86
N CYS A 125 18.73 8.39 -10.53
CA CYS A 125 17.99 9.53 -11.07
C CYS A 125 18.69 10.85 -10.74
N ASN A 126 19.22 11.01 -9.53
CA ASN A 126 19.93 12.22 -9.10
C ASN A 126 21.24 12.48 -9.88
N LYS A 127 21.82 11.46 -10.52
CA LYS A 127 22.99 11.58 -11.40
C LYS A 127 22.65 12.20 -12.76
N ILE A 128 21.37 12.29 -13.14
CA ILE A 128 20.92 12.92 -14.40
C ILE A 128 21.16 14.44 -14.35
N LYS A 129 21.99 14.93 -15.27
CA LYS A 129 22.34 16.36 -15.37
C LYS A 129 21.17 17.26 -15.81
N ASP A 130 20.36 16.76 -16.73
CA ASP A 130 19.20 17.50 -17.23
C ASP A 130 18.10 17.54 -16.16
N VAL A 131 17.78 18.73 -15.69
CA VAL A 131 16.84 18.94 -14.58
C VAL A 131 15.45 18.39 -14.89
N LYS A 132 14.97 18.54 -16.13
CA LYS A 132 13.65 18.08 -16.53
C LYS A 132 13.61 16.56 -16.57
N LYS A 133 14.59 15.93 -17.22
CA LYS A 133 14.71 14.46 -17.29
C LYS A 133 14.90 13.84 -15.91
N ARG A 134 15.70 14.46 -15.03
CA ARG A 134 15.86 14.04 -13.64
C ARG A 134 14.53 14.03 -12.90
N ARG A 135 13.77 15.12 -13.00
CA ARG A 135 12.46 15.24 -12.36
C ARG A 135 11.48 14.18 -12.86
N GLU A 136 11.43 13.97 -14.17
CA GLU A 136 10.58 12.94 -14.78
C GLU A 136 10.97 11.53 -14.30
N ALA A 137 12.27 11.23 -14.22
CA ALA A 137 12.76 9.95 -13.72
C ALA A 137 12.44 9.72 -12.23
N LEU A 138 12.63 10.74 -11.38
CA LEU A 138 12.28 10.67 -9.95
C LEU A 138 10.79 10.41 -9.74
N LEU A 139 9.93 11.15 -10.45
CA LEU A 139 8.47 10.95 -10.37
C LEU A 139 8.08 9.54 -10.81
N LYS A 140 8.78 8.98 -11.81
CA LYS A 140 8.54 7.61 -12.25
C LYS A 140 8.95 6.59 -11.18
N SER A 141 10.15 6.70 -10.61
CA SER A 141 10.61 5.78 -9.55
C SER A 141 9.69 5.83 -8.32
N GLU A 142 9.25 7.03 -7.92
CA GLU A 142 8.28 7.20 -6.83
C GLU A 142 6.94 6.53 -7.17
N ALA A 143 6.42 6.73 -8.38
CA ALA A 143 5.19 6.08 -8.83
C ALA A 143 5.31 4.55 -8.87
N ASP A 144 6.44 4.01 -9.34
CA ASP A 144 6.70 2.57 -9.41
C ASP A 144 6.84 1.96 -7.99
N PHE A 145 7.39 2.70 -7.02
CA PHE A 145 7.45 2.28 -5.61
C PHE A 145 6.07 2.32 -4.95
N ASN A 146 5.30 3.39 -5.17
CA ASN A 146 3.93 3.51 -4.66
C ASN A 146 3.01 2.43 -5.24
N LEU A 147 3.13 2.13 -6.53
CA LEU A 147 2.38 1.07 -7.17
C LEU A 147 2.70 -0.30 -6.55
N TRP A 148 3.96 -0.57 -6.24
CA TRP A 148 4.35 -1.81 -5.56
C TRP A 148 3.63 -1.96 -4.21
N MET A 149 3.48 -0.87 -3.44
CA MET A 149 2.74 -0.89 -2.17
C MET A 149 1.23 -1.03 -2.39
N ASP A 150 0.65 -0.32 -3.38
CA ASP A 150 -0.79 -0.33 -3.66
C ASP A 150 -1.31 -1.72 -4.06
N ILE A 151 -0.50 -2.50 -4.77
CA ILE A 151 -0.90 -3.83 -5.28
C ILE A 151 -0.51 -4.98 -4.35
N TYR A 152 0.10 -4.69 -3.20
CA TYR A 152 0.48 -5.72 -2.24
C TYR A 152 -0.77 -6.48 -1.72
N PRO A 153 -0.76 -7.81 -1.60
CA PRO A 153 0.40 -8.72 -1.68
C PRO A 153 0.72 -9.27 -3.08
N GLU A 154 0.05 -8.86 -4.15
CA GLU A 154 0.35 -9.37 -5.50
C GLU A 154 1.77 -9.01 -5.97
N SER A 155 2.31 -7.90 -5.47
CA SER A 155 3.68 -7.46 -5.69
C SER A 155 4.73 -8.20 -4.86
N GLU A 156 4.34 -9.10 -3.94
CA GLU A 156 5.26 -9.86 -3.10
C GLU A 156 6.08 -10.85 -3.95
N PRO A 157 7.41 -10.65 -4.09
CA PRO A 157 8.24 -11.50 -4.93
C PRO A 157 8.43 -12.92 -4.37
N PHE A 158 8.21 -13.13 -3.07
CA PHE A 158 8.41 -14.41 -2.40
C PHE A 158 7.10 -14.95 -1.79
N PRO A 159 6.36 -15.81 -2.51
CA PRO A 159 5.10 -16.37 -2.02
C PRO A 159 5.20 -17.10 -0.67
N MET A 160 6.39 -17.60 -0.33
CA MET A 160 6.66 -18.23 0.96
C MET A 160 6.48 -17.24 2.13
N ASN A 161 6.82 -15.95 1.95
CA ASN A 161 6.65 -14.94 2.98
C ASN A 161 5.17 -14.78 3.37
N LEU A 162 4.26 -14.80 2.38
CA LEU A 162 2.82 -14.78 2.63
C LEU A 162 2.34 -16.02 3.38
N GLN A 163 2.90 -17.19 3.07
CA GLN A 163 2.54 -18.43 3.76
C GLN A 163 3.02 -18.43 5.22
N ILE A 164 4.24 -17.94 5.47
CA ILE A 164 4.79 -17.76 6.81
C ILE A 164 3.90 -16.79 7.61
N GLN A 165 3.52 -15.66 7.01
CA GLN A 165 2.64 -14.69 7.65
C GLN A 165 1.30 -15.31 8.04
N LYS A 166 0.62 -15.99 7.10
CA LYS A 166 -0.66 -16.66 7.38
C LYS A 166 -0.54 -17.68 8.51
N THR A 167 0.56 -18.43 8.55
CA THR A 167 0.80 -19.45 9.58
C THR A 167 1.03 -18.81 10.96
N HIS A 168 1.72 -17.66 11.00
CA HIS A 168 1.89 -16.88 12.22
C HIS A 168 0.53 -16.36 12.72
N ASP A 169 -0.28 -15.77 11.85
CA ASP A 169 -1.58 -15.20 12.21
C ASP A 169 -2.54 -16.28 12.76
N GLU A 170 -2.63 -17.44 12.08
CA GLU A 170 -3.39 -18.60 12.56
C GLU A 170 -2.92 -19.12 13.93
N PHE A 171 -1.63 -18.99 14.24
CA PHE A 171 -1.09 -19.37 15.54
C PHE A 171 -1.49 -18.37 16.63
N MET A 172 -1.40 -17.08 16.34
CA MET A 172 -1.80 -15.99 17.26
C MET A 172 -3.29 -16.05 17.61
N ASP A 173 -4.12 -16.41 16.64
CA ASP A 173 -5.55 -16.69 16.82
C ASP A 173 -5.79 -17.82 17.81
N LYS A 174 -5.09 -18.95 17.65
CA LYS A 174 -5.25 -20.14 18.50
C LYS A 174 -4.89 -19.89 19.96
N ILE A 175 -3.94 -19.00 20.23
CA ILE A 175 -3.52 -18.66 21.60
C ILE A 175 -4.29 -17.47 22.18
N GLY A 176 -5.30 -16.95 21.45
CA GLY A 176 -6.21 -15.90 21.93
C GLY A 176 -5.56 -14.51 22.03
N LEU A 177 -4.49 -14.26 21.26
CA LEU A 177 -3.80 -12.96 21.23
C LEU A 177 -4.25 -12.07 20.08
N GLU A 178 -5.13 -12.54 19.19
CA GLU A 178 -5.81 -11.64 18.26
C GLU A 178 -6.94 -10.88 18.99
N PRO A 179 -6.97 -9.54 18.91
CA PRO A 179 -8.11 -8.77 19.38
C PRO A 179 -9.30 -9.12 18.48
N LYS A 180 -10.27 -9.88 18.99
CA LYS A 180 -11.59 -10.01 18.36
C LYS A 180 -12.18 -8.61 18.21
N GLU A 181 -12.54 -8.26 16.98
CA GLU A 181 -13.11 -6.96 16.56
C GLU A 181 -14.21 -6.43 17.50
#